data_AF-A0A0D2MHB4-F1
#
_entry.id   AF-A0A0D2MHB4-F1
#
_cell.length_a   1.000
_cell.length_b   1.000
_cell.length_c   1.000
_cell.angle_alpha   90.00
_cell.angle_beta   90.00
_cell.angle_gamma   90.00
#
_symmetry.space_group_name_H-M   'P 1'
#
loop_
_entity.id
_entity.type
_entity.pdbx_description
1 polymer ?
#
loop_
_entity_poly.entity_id
_entity_poly.type
_entity_poly.pdbx_seq_one_letter_code
_entity_poly.pdbx_strand_id
1 'polypeptide(L)'
;LRDSLNLSYKTSDELNRIIDKSLPGRPAFKHRVIVTQGEASELYHRDVMECVRALWGDPEFTDDLILEPERQYADADQTVRMYHDMHTAKWWWKTQHTTNKRNATIVPIIISSDKTQLTTFRNKMAYPVKDVDLFW
;
A
#
# COMPACT_ATOMS: atom_id res chain seq x y z
N LEU A 1 39.10 3.45 13.72
CA LEU A 1 37.85 4.22 13.55
C LEU A 1 36.92 3.59 12.51
N ARG A 2 37.34 3.38 11.25
CA ARG A 2 36.49 2.73 10.24
C ARG A 2 36.25 1.24 10.50
N ASP A 3 37.31 0.47 10.73
CA ASP A 3 37.21 -0.98 11.02
C ASP A 3 36.60 -1.24 12.41
N SER A 4 36.68 -0.25 13.31
CA SER A 4 36.01 -0.30 14.61
C SER A 4 34.51 0.03 14.54
N LEU A 5 34.03 0.63 13.45
CA LEU A 5 32.61 0.98 13.22
C LEU A 5 31.93 0.06 12.20
N ASN A 6 32.65 -0.90 11.61
CA ASN A 6 32.13 -1.89 10.65
C ASN A 6 31.32 -1.28 9.49
N LEU A 7 31.78 -0.16 8.92
CA LEU A 7 31.06 0.58 7.87
C LEU A 7 31.23 -0.06 6.49
N SER A 8 30.13 -0.16 5.73
CA SER A 8 30.08 -0.74 4.38
C SER A 8 30.61 0.16 3.26
N TYR A 9 30.97 1.43 3.54
CA TYR A 9 31.41 2.43 2.55
C TYR A 9 32.66 3.20 3.02
N LYS A 10 33.31 3.92 2.10
CA LYS A 10 34.48 4.79 2.32
C LYS A 10 34.20 6.26 2.03
N THR A 11 33.33 6.55 1.07
CA THR A 11 33.05 7.90 0.60
C THR A 11 31.56 8.18 0.61
N SER A 12 31.18 9.47 0.60
CA SER A 12 29.78 9.88 0.49
C SER A 12 29.14 9.36 -0.80
N ASP A 13 29.90 9.26 -1.90
CA ASP A 13 29.41 8.69 -3.16
C ASP A 13 29.11 7.20 -3.05
N GLU A 14 29.94 6.45 -2.32
CA GLU A 14 29.68 5.03 -2.05
C GLU A 14 28.46 4.85 -1.14
N LEU A 15 28.31 5.69 -0.10
CA LEU A 15 27.12 5.70 0.75
C LEU A 15 25.85 5.99 -0.07
N ASN A 16 25.85 7.04 -0.87
CA ASN A 16 24.70 7.40 -1.70
C ASN A 16 24.36 6.28 -2.69
N ARG A 17 25.35 5.64 -3.31
CA ARG A 17 25.13 4.46 -4.16
C ARG A 17 24.52 3.28 -3.41
N ILE A 18 24.87 3.08 -2.14
CA ILE A 18 24.26 2.04 -1.31
C ILE A 18 22.82 2.44 -0.97
N ILE A 19 22.56 3.69 -0.59
CA ILE A 19 21.21 4.20 -0.33
C ILE A 19 20.33 4.00 -1.58
N ASP A 20 20.78 4.45 -2.74
CA ASP A 20 20.04 4.36 -4.01
C ASP A 20 19.75 2.91 -4.45
N LYS A 21 20.61 1.95 -4.08
CA LYS A 21 20.50 0.55 -4.50
C LYS A 21 19.87 -0.37 -3.45
N SER A 22 20.07 -0.09 -2.17
CA SER A 22 19.78 -1.01 -1.07
C SER A 22 18.59 -0.59 -0.24
N LEU A 23 18.23 0.69 -0.21
CA LEU A 23 16.98 1.11 0.41
C LEU A 23 15.83 0.89 -0.57
N PRO A 24 14.70 0.33 -0.12
CA PRO A 24 13.52 0.22 -0.96
C PRO A 24 13.06 1.63 -1.35
N GLY A 25 13.22 1.96 -2.64
CA GLY A 25 12.76 3.22 -3.19
C GLY A 25 11.24 3.28 -3.31
N ARG A 26 10.69 4.48 -3.47
CA ARG A 26 9.28 4.65 -3.82
C ARG A 26 9.00 4.03 -5.19
N PRO A 27 7.84 3.39 -5.40
CA PRO A 27 7.48 2.82 -6.69
C PRO A 27 7.56 3.87 -7.80
N ALA A 28 8.23 3.51 -8.90
CA ALA A 28 8.46 4.42 -10.00
C ALA A 28 7.16 4.65 -10.81
N PHE A 29 7.00 5.87 -11.32
CA PHE A 29 5.96 6.14 -12.31
C PHE A 29 6.30 5.43 -13.63
N LYS A 30 5.29 4.74 -14.16
CA LYS A 30 5.29 4.11 -15.48
C LYS A 30 4.48 5.01 -16.40
N HIS A 31 5.08 5.41 -17.52
CA HIS A 31 4.41 6.15 -18.58
C HIS A 31 3.80 5.17 -19.58
N ARG A 32 2.54 5.41 -19.97
CA ARG A 32 1.83 4.67 -21.02
C ARG A 32 1.00 5.63 -21.85
N VAL A 33 0.98 5.41 -23.16
CA VAL A 33 0.03 6.08 -24.04
C VAL A 33 -1.15 5.14 -24.25
N ILE A 34 -2.35 5.61 -23.93
CA ILE A 34 -3.60 4.87 -24.13
C ILE A 34 -4.32 5.49 -25.31
N VAL A 35 -4.65 4.68 -26.31
CA VAL A 35 -5.46 5.12 -27.45
C VAL A 35 -6.89 4.65 -27.26
N THR A 36 -7.83 5.58 -27.13
CA THR A 36 -9.25 5.27 -26.97
C THR A 36 -10.09 6.09 -27.94
N GLN A 37 -10.89 5.41 -28.77
CA GLN A 37 -11.72 6.03 -29.81
C GLN A 37 -10.92 6.99 -30.72
N GLY A 38 -9.74 6.54 -31.17
CA GLY A 38 -8.87 7.29 -32.08
C GLY A 38 -8.10 8.48 -31.47
N GLU A 39 -8.22 8.72 -30.16
CA GLU A 39 -7.44 9.72 -29.44
C GLU A 39 -6.41 9.07 -28.52
N ALA A 40 -5.18 9.56 -28.57
CA ALA A 40 -4.12 9.18 -27.65
C ALA A 40 -4.17 10.06 -26.39
N SER A 41 -4.00 9.45 -25.22
CA SER A 41 -3.87 10.12 -23.94
C SER A 41 -2.68 9.54 -23.18
N GLU A 42 -1.87 10.41 -22.59
CA GLU A 42 -0.73 10.02 -21.77
C GLU A 42 -1.21 9.68 -20.35
N LEU A 43 -0.80 8.51 -19.85
CA LEU A 43 -1.07 8.03 -18.52
C LEU A 43 0.25 7.83 -17.79
N TYR A 44 0.39 8.48 -16.64
CA TYR A 44 1.43 8.21 -15.67
C TYR A 44 0.80 7.48 -14.50
N HIS A 45 1.24 6.25 -14.22
CA HIS A 45 0.69 5.44 -13.14
C HIS A 45 1.78 4.68 -12.40
N ARG A 46 1.50 4.23 -11.18
CA ARG A 46 2.37 3.30 -10.44
C ARG A 46 1.76 1.91 -10.46
N ASP A 47 2.58 0.92 -10.15
CA ASP A 47 2.08 -0.43 -9.89
C ASP A 47 1.48 -0.47 -8.48
N VAL A 48 0.19 -0.80 -8.39
CA VAL A 48 -0.53 -0.83 -7.11
C VAL A 48 0.12 -1.78 -6.11
N MET A 49 0.66 -2.91 -6.57
CA MET A 49 1.29 -3.89 -5.69
C MET A 49 2.65 -3.42 -5.22
N GLU A 50 3.39 -2.66 -6.05
CA GLU A 50 4.60 -1.98 -5.60
C GLU A 50 4.28 -0.91 -4.54
N CYS A 51 3.20 -0.13 -4.71
CA CYS A 51 2.72 0.83 -3.71
C CYS A 51 2.36 0.16 -2.38
N VAL A 52 1.57 -0.92 -2.43
CA VAL A 52 1.17 -1.67 -1.23
C VAL A 52 2.41 -2.24 -0.52
N ARG A 53 3.37 -2.80 -1.26
CA ARG A 53 4.62 -3.31 -0.67
C ARG A 53 5.46 -2.20 -0.03
N ALA A 54 5.52 -1.03 -0.66
CA ALA A 54 6.25 0.11 -0.12
C ALA A 54 5.59 0.64 1.16
N LEU A 55 4.27 0.78 1.19
CA LEU A 55 3.52 1.21 2.38
C LEU A 55 3.63 0.18 3.52
N TRP A 56 3.41 -1.10 3.22
CA TRP A 56 3.45 -2.17 4.23
C TRP A 56 4.86 -2.43 4.78
N GLY A 57 5.89 -2.14 3.99
CA GLY A 57 7.29 -2.30 4.38
C GLY A 57 7.91 -1.07 5.03
N ASP A 58 7.16 0.04 5.15
CA ASP A 58 7.69 1.28 5.71
C ASP A 58 7.72 1.21 7.24
N PRO A 59 8.92 1.30 7.88
CA PRO A 59 9.02 1.26 9.33
C PRO A 59 8.26 2.36 10.04
N GLU A 60 7.96 3.48 9.38
CA GLU A 60 7.22 4.60 9.97
C GLU A 60 5.81 4.21 10.43
N PHE A 61 5.20 3.20 9.80
CA PHE A 61 3.86 2.73 10.16
C PHE A 61 3.87 1.52 11.12
N THR A 62 5.04 1.04 11.56
CA THR A 62 5.15 -0.22 12.33
C THR A 62 4.22 -0.27 13.54
N ASP A 63 4.10 0.85 14.25
CA ASP A 63 3.30 0.94 15.48
C ASP A 63 1.79 0.96 15.20
N ASP A 64 1.39 1.32 13.98
CA ASP A 64 0.00 1.33 13.54
C ASP A 64 -0.41 -0.03 12.94
N LEU A 65 0.53 -0.83 12.40
CA LEU A 65 0.21 -2.06 11.66
C LEU A 65 -0.63 -3.07 12.48
N ILE A 66 -1.85 -3.35 12.04
CA ILE A 66 -2.65 -4.46 12.57
C ILE A 66 -2.49 -5.70 11.70
N LEU A 67 -1.84 -6.71 12.28
CA LEU A 67 -1.42 -7.92 11.55
C LEU A 67 -2.41 -9.08 11.65
N GLU A 68 -3.33 -9.02 12.60
CA GLU A 68 -4.31 -10.07 12.84
C GLU A 68 -5.67 -9.50 13.25
N PRO A 69 -6.77 -10.17 12.88
CA PRO A 69 -8.10 -9.72 13.28
C PRO A 69 -8.33 -10.00 14.76
N GLU A 70 -9.03 -9.12 15.46
CA GLU A 70 -9.19 -9.21 16.91
C GLU A 70 -10.64 -9.21 17.37
N ARG A 71 -10.82 -9.48 18.66
CA ARG A 71 -12.14 -9.63 19.27
C ARG A 71 -12.37 -8.69 20.45
N GLN A 72 -13.06 -7.58 20.18
CA GLN A 72 -13.43 -6.59 21.20
C GLN A 72 -14.88 -6.78 21.70
N TYR A 73 -15.10 -6.57 23.00
CA TYR A 73 -16.40 -6.71 23.66
C TYR A 73 -16.62 -5.58 24.67
N ALA A 74 -17.87 -5.19 24.87
CA ALA A 74 -18.23 -4.10 25.78
C ALA A 74 -18.35 -4.55 27.25
N ASP A 75 -18.47 -5.85 27.47
CA ASP A 75 -18.69 -6.49 28.77
C ASP A 75 -17.64 -7.56 29.07
N ALA A 76 -17.40 -7.79 30.37
CA ALA A 76 -16.47 -8.82 30.84
C ALA A 76 -16.90 -10.23 30.43
N ASP A 77 -18.21 -10.47 30.28
CA ASP A 77 -18.77 -11.75 29.88
C ASP A 77 -18.70 -12.00 28.36
N GLN A 78 -18.18 -11.05 27.59
CA GLN A 78 -18.01 -11.12 26.13
C GLN A 78 -19.31 -11.40 25.34
N THR A 79 -20.45 -10.96 25.86
CA THR A 79 -21.77 -11.18 25.25
C THR A 79 -22.13 -10.10 24.23
N VAL A 80 -21.62 -8.87 24.41
CA VAL A 80 -21.89 -7.71 23.57
C VAL A 80 -20.67 -7.38 22.74
N ARG A 81 -20.80 -7.68 21.45
CA ARG A 81 -19.71 -7.55 20.49
C ARG A 81 -19.57 -6.12 19.96
N MET A 82 -18.34 -5.58 19.98
CA MET A 82 -18.03 -4.27 19.41
C MET A 82 -17.38 -4.39 18.04
N TYR A 83 -17.69 -3.42 17.18
CA TYR A 83 -17.16 -3.29 15.83
C TYR A 83 -16.79 -1.83 15.60
N HIS A 84 -15.49 -1.55 15.50
CA HIS A 84 -14.97 -0.19 15.31
C HIS A 84 -14.22 -0.04 13.99
N ASP A 85 -13.44 -1.06 13.63
CA ASP A 85 -12.67 -1.09 12.38
C ASP A 85 -12.69 -2.47 11.72
N MET A 86 -12.10 -2.59 10.52
CA MET A 86 -12.02 -3.80 9.71
C MET A 86 -11.46 -4.98 10.50
N HIS A 87 -10.40 -4.80 11.31
CA HIS A 87 -9.76 -5.89 12.05
C HIS A 87 -10.65 -6.46 13.16
N THR A 88 -11.60 -5.66 13.67
CA THR A 88 -12.61 -6.13 14.66
C THR A 88 -13.81 -6.81 14.01
N ALA A 89 -14.00 -6.61 12.70
CA ALA A 89 -15.16 -7.07 11.96
C ALA A 89 -15.16 -8.59 11.73
N LYS A 90 -16.37 -9.17 11.66
CA LYS A 90 -16.54 -10.61 11.34
C LYS A 90 -15.91 -10.99 10.00
N TRP A 91 -15.90 -10.06 9.05
CA TRP A 91 -15.41 -10.31 7.70
C TRP A 91 -13.91 -10.65 7.70
N TRP A 92 -13.06 -9.84 8.33
CA TRP A 92 -11.61 -10.10 8.33
C TRP A 92 -11.31 -11.42 9.05
N TRP A 93 -11.95 -11.68 10.20
CA TRP A 93 -11.89 -12.99 10.87
C TRP A 93 -12.21 -14.16 9.92
N LYS A 94 -13.33 -14.08 9.21
CA LYS A 94 -13.74 -15.14 8.28
C LYS A 94 -12.75 -15.30 7.14
N THR A 95 -12.33 -14.20 6.52
CA THR A 95 -11.40 -14.21 5.38
C THR A 95 -10.02 -14.72 5.77
N GLN A 96 -9.52 -14.29 6.93
CA GLN A 96 -8.25 -14.75 7.50
C GLN A 96 -8.30 -16.27 7.75
N HIS A 97 -9.41 -16.81 8.27
CA HIS A 97 -9.54 -18.27 8.45
C HIS A 97 -9.66 -19.07 7.15
N THR A 98 -10.13 -18.46 6.06
CA THR A 98 -10.19 -19.13 4.76
C THR A 98 -8.84 -19.25 4.06
N THR A 99 -7.81 -18.53 4.53
CA THR A 99 -6.48 -18.63 3.93
C THR A 99 -5.79 -19.92 4.39
N ASN A 100 -5.45 -20.80 3.44
CA ASN A 100 -4.68 -22.02 3.74
C ASN A 100 -3.17 -21.74 3.91
N LYS A 101 -2.75 -20.47 3.91
CA LYS A 101 -1.34 -20.08 4.07
C LYS A 101 -1.02 -19.83 5.53
N ARG A 102 -0.01 -20.53 6.04
CA ARG A 102 0.57 -20.28 7.36
C ARG A 102 1.31 -18.93 7.34
N ASN A 103 1.14 -18.14 8.40
CA ASN A 103 1.79 -16.83 8.58
C ASN A 103 1.50 -15.81 7.45
N ALA A 104 0.30 -15.85 6.89
CA ALA A 104 -0.17 -14.82 5.97
C ALA A 104 -1.11 -13.87 6.70
N THR A 105 -1.01 -12.57 6.44
CA THR A 105 -1.97 -11.56 6.89
C THR A 105 -2.80 -11.11 5.69
N ILE A 106 -4.13 -11.08 5.85
CA ILE A 106 -5.01 -10.41 4.88
C ILE A 106 -4.94 -8.91 5.14
N VAL A 107 -4.68 -8.14 4.09
CA VAL A 107 -4.58 -6.69 4.16
C VAL A 107 -5.78 -6.08 3.45
N PRO A 108 -6.66 -5.34 4.14
CA PRO A 108 -7.72 -4.59 3.50
C PRO A 108 -7.12 -3.37 2.79
N ILE A 109 -7.53 -3.16 1.53
CA ILE A 109 -7.07 -2.04 0.70
C ILE A 109 -8.30 -1.25 0.25
N ILE A 110 -8.33 0.05 0.55
CA ILE A 110 -9.26 0.99 -0.08
C ILE A 110 -8.60 1.56 -1.32
N ILE A 111 -9.38 1.62 -2.38
CA ILE A 111 -8.97 2.24 -3.65
C ILE A 111 -9.94 3.38 -3.91
N SER A 112 -9.44 4.62 -3.94
CA SER A 112 -10.21 5.79 -4.32
C SER A 112 -10.07 6.02 -5.83
N SER A 113 -11.17 6.37 -6.49
CA SER A 113 -11.14 6.72 -7.91
C SER A 113 -12.05 7.90 -8.18
N ASP A 114 -11.51 8.87 -8.92
CA ASP A 114 -12.20 10.11 -9.23
C ASP A 114 -12.44 10.24 -10.73
N LYS A 115 -13.60 10.81 -11.06
CA LYS A 115 -13.90 11.23 -12.42
C LYS A 115 -12.92 12.31 -12.87
N THR A 116 -12.22 12.04 -13.96
CA THR A 116 -11.24 12.93 -14.58
C THR A 116 -11.65 13.18 -16.03
N GLN A 117 -11.83 14.44 -16.42
CA GLN A 117 -12.15 14.80 -17.81
C GLN A 117 -10.87 14.75 -18.64
N LEU A 118 -10.84 13.87 -19.65
CA LEU A 118 -9.67 13.68 -20.51
C LEU A 118 -9.57 14.76 -21.59
N THR A 119 -10.71 15.20 -22.13
CA THR A 119 -10.76 16.25 -23.16
C THR A 119 -11.99 17.13 -22.99
N THR A 120 -11.81 18.45 -23.13
CA THR A 120 -12.91 19.44 -23.09
C THR A 120 -13.82 19.33 -24.31
N PHE A 121 -13.28 18.92 -25.47
CA PHE A 121 -13.94 19.02 -26.76
C PHE A 121 -14.85 17.82 -27.11
N ARG A 122 -14.75 16.70 -26.40
CA ARG A 122 -15.53 15.47 -26.70
C ARG A 122 -16.15 14.81 -25.47
N ASN A 123 -16.15 15.50 -24.33
CA ASN A 123 -16.73 15.07 -23.07
C ASN A 123 -16.30 13.65 -22.63
N LYS A 124 -15.06 13.26 -22.95
CA LYS A 124 -14.50 11.96 -22.56
C LYS A 124 -14.06 12.00 -21.11
N MET A 125 -14.41 10.96 -20.37
CA MET A 125 -14.16 10.85 -18.93
C MET A 125 -13.41 9.55 -18.64
N ALA A 126 -12.50 9.59 -17.68
CA ALA A 126 -11.83 8.44 -17.11
C ALA A 126 -11.99 8.44 -15.59
N TYR A 127 -11.82 7.27 -14.99
CA TYR A 127 -11.83 7.07 -13.55
C TYR A 127 -10.50 6.39 -13.16
N PRO A 128 -9.39 7.14 -13.13
CA PRO A 128 -8.15 6.60 -12.60
C PRO A 128 -8.28 6.34 -11.11
N VAL A 129 -7.58 5.31 -10.63
CA VAL A 129 -7.30 5.15 -9.21
C VAL A 129 -6.34 6.26 -8.79
N LYS A 130 -6.69 7.05 -7.77
CA LYS A 130 -5.87 8.16 -7.29
C LYS A 130 -5.17 7.83 -5.98
N ASP A 131 -5.92 7.26 -5.03
CA ASP A 131 -5.37 6.91 -3.72
C ASP A 131 -5.56 5.42 -3.42
N VAL A 132 -4.60 4.89 -2.67
CA VAL A 132 -4.55 3.52 -2.19
C VAL A 132 -4.22 3.60 -0.71
N ASP A 133 -5.20 3.30 0.13
CA ASP A 133 -5.07 3.36 1.57
C ASP A 133 -5.13 1.95 2.15
N LEU A 134 -4.28 1.71 3.14
CA LEU A 134 -4.29 0.48 3.91
C LEU A 134 -5.07 0.73 5.19
N PHE A 135 -5.98 -0.18 5.52
CA PHE A 135 -6.51 -0.21 6.88
C PHE A 135 -5.47 -0.84 7.78
N TRP A 136 -5.05 -0.04 8.74
CA TRP A 136 -4.37 -0.48 9.93
C TRP A 136 -5.47 -0.73 10.97
#